data_AF-A0A2X2C7I6-F1
#
_entry.id   AF-A0A2X2C7I6-F1
#
_cell.length_a   1.000
_cell.length_b   1.000
_cell.length_c   1.000
_cell.angle_alpha   90.00
_cell.angle_beta   90.00
_cell.angle_gamma   90.00
#
_symmetry.space_group_name_H-M   'P 1'
#
loop_
_entity.id
_entity.type
_entity.pdbx_description
1 polymer ?
#
loop_
_entity_poly.entity_id
_entity_poly.type
_entity_poly.pdbx_seq_one_letter_code
_entity_poly.pdbx_strand_id
1 'polypeptide(L)'
;MGTIMKNKTIRTFALQATVALSLVASSYANAAQLLNSSYDIARELFTQLNSDFKTQWDAQHPDDKVTIKQSHAGSSKQALAILQGLPADVVTYNQVTDVQILHDKGKLIPADWQQRLPNNSSPYYSTMAYLVRKGNPKNITSWQDLTREDVKVVFPNPKTSGNGRYTYLAAWGAFEKAYGNEAQTRDAMTKLLKNVAVFDTGGRGATTSFIERGLGDVLISFESEVNNIRQQYGEDDYQVIVPPVDILAEFSCGMD
;
A
#
# COMPACT_ATOMS: atom_id res chain seq x y z
N MET A 1 -39.43 84.19 -24.34
CA MET A 1 -40.11 85.19 -23.49
C MET A 1 -41.40 84.56 -22.97
N GLY A 2 -41.60 84.33 -21.66
CA GLY A 2 -42.91 83.93 -21.10
C GLY A 2 -43.01 82.65 -20.24
N THR A 3 -42.13 82.46 -19.26
CA THR A 3 -42.40 82.29 -17.81
C THR A 3 -43.78 81.78 -17.29
N ILE A 4 -43.78 80.59 -16.64
CA ILE A 4 -44.40 80.18 -15.33
C ILE A 4 -45.94 79.91 -15.30
N MET A 5 -46.53 78.81 -14.75
CA MET A 5 -46.47 78.30 -13.36
C MET A 5 -47.24 76.96 -13.15
N LYS A 6 -46.67 76.04 -12.31
CA LYS A 6 -47.24 75.23 -11.18
C LYS A 6 -48.59 74.48 -11.34
N ASN A 7 -48.89 73.32 -10.75
CA ASN A 7 -48.35 72.49 -9.67
C ASN A 7 -49.18 71.18 -9.68
N LYS A 8 -48.59 70.03 -9.31
CA LYS A 8 -49.10 69.20 -8.20
C LYS A 8 -48.15 68.07 -7.85
N THR A 9 -47.54 68.23 -6.69
CA THR A 9 -46.74 67.25 -5.95
C THR A 9 -47.66 66.48 -5.01
N ILE A 10 -47.73 65.14 -5.12
CA ILE A 10 -48.10 64.19 -4.04
C ILE A 10 -47.33 62.90 -4.36
N ARG A 11 -46.12 62.70 -3.80
CA ARG A 11 -45.78 61.97 -2.56
C ARG A 11 -45.70 60.43 -2.71
N THR A 12 -44.44 59.98 -2.78
CA THR A 12 -43.79 58.98 -1.90
C THR A 12 -44.01 57.46 -2.11
N PHE A 13 -42.88 56.74 -1.96
CA PHE A 13 -42.65 55.29 -1.83
C PHE A 13 -42.54 54.52 -3.16
N ALA A 14 -41.47 53.81 -3.52
CA ALA A 14 -40.28 53.40 -2.78
C ALA A 14 -39.08 53.29 -3.72
N LEU A 15 -37.98 53.87 -3.26
CA LEU A 15 -36.63 53.75 -3.77
C LEU A 15 -36.10 52.34 -3.39
N GLN A 16 -35.44 51.67 -4.33
CA GLN A 16 -34.43 50.63 -4.06
C GLN A 16 -34.88 49.39 -3.27
N ALA A 17 -35.56 48.46 -3.94
CA ALA A 17 -35.38 47.04 -3.64
C ALA A 17 -34.17 46.55 -4.43
N THR A 18 -33.00 46.74 -3.80
CA THR A 18 -31.68 46.30 -4.24
C THR A 18 -31.73 44.88 -4.80
N VAL A 19 -31.16 44.74 -5.99
CA VAL A 19 -30.68 43.48 -6.58
C VAL A 19 -29.72 42.84 -5.58
N ALA A 20 -30.24 42.00 -4.70
CA ALA A 20 -29.49 41.16 -3.79
C ALA A 20 -30.34 39.96 -3.38
N LEU A 21 -30.99 39.30 -4.35
CA LEU A 21 -31.33 37.90 -4.15
C LEU A 21 -30.08 37.11 -4.49
N SER A 22 -29.24 37.03 -3.46
CA SER A 22 -28.02 36.26 -3.36
C SER A 22 -28.16 34.96 -4.14
N LEU A 23 -27.24 34.76 -5.07
CA LEU A 23 -26.81 33.43 -5.47
C LEU A 23 -26.42 32.68 -4.18
N VAL A 24 -27.39 32.03 -3.55
CA VAL A 24 -27.11 30.84 -2.76
C VAL A 24 -26.85 29.75 -3.80
N ALA A 25 -25.72 29.90 -4.51
CA ALA A 25 -25.02 28.74 -5.00
C ALA A 25 -24.61 28.04 -3.70
N SER A 26 -25.45 27.11 -3.24
CA SER A 26 -25.01 26.07 -2.34
C SER A 26 -23.83 25.43 -3.06
N SER A 27 -22.62 25.87 -2.72
CA SER A 27 -21.44 25.07 -2.86
C SER A 27 -21.70 23.85 -2.00
N TYR A 28 -22.38 22.86 -2.59
CA TYR A 28 -22.21 21.49 -2.18
C TYR A 28 -20.71 21.28 -2.35
N ALA A 29 -19.97 21.43 -1.25
CA ALA A 29 -18.60 21.01 -1.17
C ALA A 29 -18.61 19.56 -1.65
N ASN A 30 -18.19 19.32 -2.89
CA ASN A 30 -17.98 17.97 -3.37
C ASN A 30 -16.94 17.41 -2.42
N ALA A 31 -17.35 16.44 -1.60
CA ALA A 31 -16.48 15.82 -0.61
C ALA A 31 -15.15 15.50 -1.30
N ALA A 32 -14.04 15.99 -0.73
CA ALA A 32 -12.72 15.74 -1.29
C ALA A 32 -12.56 14.22 -1.45
N GLN A 33 -12.40 13.76 -2.68
CA GLN A 33 -12.29 12.33 -2.98
C GLN A 33 -10.81 12.00 -3.10
N LEU A 34 -10.29 11.22 -2.15
CA LEU A 34 -8.92 10.73 -2.16
C LEU A 34 -8.90 9.28 -2.67
N LEU A 35 -7.99 8.96 -3.59
CA LEU A 35 -7.67 7.60 -3.99
C LEU A 35 -6.29 7.21 -3.44
N ASN A 36 -6.28 6.26 -2.50
CA ASN A 36 -5.06 5.59 -2.05
C ASN A 36 -4.76 4.40 -2.97
N SER A 37 -3.67 4.48 -3.73
CA SER A 37 -3.10 3.33 -4.45
C SER A 37 -2.13 2.59 -3.54
N SER A 38 -2.42 1.32 -3.24
CA SER A 38 -1.72 0.56 -2.21
C SER A 38 -1.40 -0.88 -2.59
N TYR A 39 -0.57 -1.55 -1.81
CA TYR A 39 -0.16 -2.93 -2.05
C TYR A 39 -1.22 -3.96 -1.57
N ASP A 40 -1.12 -5.18 -2.10
CA ASP A 40 -2.15 -6.23 -2.07
C ASP A 40 -2.65 -6.63 -0.66
N ILE A 41 -1.71 -6.71 0.29
CA ILE A 41 -1.98 -7.14 1.68
C ILE A 41 -2.31 -5.96 2.61
N ALA A 42 -2.36 -4.73 2.09
CA ALA A 42 -2.65 -3.53 2.89
C ALA A 42 -4.14 -3.22 3.02
N ARG A 43 -5.01 -4.01 2.38
CA ARG A 43 -6.45 -3.71 2.26
C ARG A 43 -7.13 -3.59 3.61
N GLU A 44 -6.94 -4.57 4.47
CA GLU A 44 -7.58 -4.63 5.78
C GLU A 44 -7.04 -3.51 6.68
N LEU A 45 -5.72 -3.26 6.63
CA LEU A 45 -5.06 -2.15 7.32
C LEU A 45 -5.69 -0.80 6.94
N PHE A 46 -5.72 -0.47 5.64
CA PHE A 46 -6.27 0.82 5.23
C PHE A 46 -7.80 0.87 5.35
N THR A 47 -8.51 -0.26 5.31
CA THR A 47 -9.96 -0.27 5.60
C THR A 47 -10.22 0.27 7.01
N GLN A 48 -9.46 -0.22 7.99
CA GLN A 48 -9.54 0.25 9.37
C GLN A 48 -9.06 1.71 9.49
N LEU A 49 -7.85 2.01 9.01
CA LEU A 49 -7.28 3.36 9.10
C LEU A 49 -8.13 4.42 8.41
N ASN A 50 -8.72 4.11 7.25
CA ASN A 50 -9.59 5.06 6.53
C ASN A 50 -10.86 5.38 7.32
N SER A 51 -11.45 4.39 8.00
CA SER A 51 -12.62 4.60 8.86
C SER A 51 -12.28 5.54 10.02
N ASP A 52 -11.15 5.28 10.68
CA ASP A 52 -10.70 6.07 11.83
C ASP A 52 -10.30 7.49 11.41
N PHE A 53 -9.52 7.62 10.33
CA PHE A 53 -9.13 8.91 9.76
C PHE A 53 -10.35 9.72 9.31
N LYS A 54 -11.33 9.09 8.64
CA LYS A 54 -12.56 9.78 8.22
C LYS A 54 -13.33 10.30 9.43
N THR A 55 -13.47 9.50 10.47
CA THR A 55 -14.16 9.89 11.71
C THR A 55 -13.47 11.09 12.35
N GLN A 56 -12.15 11.04 12.45
CA GLN A 56 -11.35 12.14 12.99
C GLN A 56 -11.46 13.41 12.13
N TRP A 57 -11.32 13.27 10.81
CA TRP A 57 -11.38 14.37 9.85
C TRP A 57 -12.73 15.05 9.87
N ASP A 58 -13.83 14.28 9.80
CA ASP A 58 -15.19 14.80 9.77
C ASP A 58 -15.57 15.54 11.05
N ALA A 59 -14.95 15.17 12.19
CA ALA A 59 -15.13 15.85 13.46
C ALA A 59 -14.34 17.17 13.53
N GLN A 60 -13.16 17.23 12.92
CA GLN A 60 -12.32 18.43 12.87
C GLN A 60 -12.75 19.41 11.78
N HIS A 61 -13.35 18.91 10.70
CA HIS A 61 -13.73 19.67 9.51
C HIS A 61 -15.20 19.36 9.15
N PRO A 62 -16.18 19.91 9.88
CA PRO A 62 -17.59 19.59 9.68
C PRO A 62 -18.11 19.96 8.29
N ASP A 63 -17.54 20.99 7.67
CA ASP A 63 -17.93 21.52 6.35
C ASP A 63 -17.07 20.99 5.19
N ASP A 64 -16.05 20.17 5.47
CA ASP A 64 -15.16 19.57 4.47
C ASP A 64 -15.07 18.06 4.68
N LYS A 65 -16.05 17.34 4.14
CA LYS A 65 -16.13 15.89 4.26
C LYS A 65 -15.16 15.23 3.28
N VAL A 66 -14.46 14.20 3.76
CA VAL A 66 -13.56 13.38 2.91
C VAL A 66 -14.22 12.06 2.53
N THR A 67 -14.00 11.63 1.29
CA THR A 67 -14.30 10.28 0.80
C THR A 67 -12.99 9.62 0.38
N ILE A 68 -12.67 8.45 0.94
CA ILE A 68 -11.42 7.76 0.63
C ILE A 68 -11.73 6.46 -0.11
N LYS A 69 -11.25 6.37 -1.36
CA LYS A 69 -11.24 5.16 -2.18
C LYS A 69 -9.87 4.50 -2.09
N GLN A 70 -9.83 3.20 -2.37
CA GLN A 70 -8.60 2.42 -2.33
C GLN A 70 -8.48 1.53 -3.56
N SER A 71 -7.26 1.32 -4.03
CA SER A 71 -6.91 0.37 -5.08
C SER A 71 -5.77 -0.52 -4.58
N HIS A 72 -5.94 -1.85 -4.66
CA HIS A 72 -4.95 -2.82 -4.16
C HIS A 72 -4.55 -3.82 -5.23
N ALA A 73 -3.25 -4.01 -5.41
CA ALA A 73 -2.65 -5.08 -6.21
C ALA A 73 -1.15 -5.22 -5.82
N GLY A 74 -0.37 -6.03 -6.52
CA GLY A 74 1.09 -5.94 -6.42
C GLY A 74 1.55 -4.48 -6.65
N SER A 75 2.39 -3.95 -5.76
CA SER A 75 2.81 -2.54 -5.75
C SER A 75 3.35 -2.08 -7.10
N SER A 76 4.10 -2.92 -7.80
CA SER A 76 4.67 -2.55 -9.10
C SER A 76 3.59 -2.44 -10.18
N LYS A 77 2.53 -3.24 -10.08
CA LYS A 77 1.37 -3.14 -10.97
C LYS A 77 0.59 -1.85 -10.70
N GLN A 78 0.47 -1.45 -9.43
CA GLN A 78 -0.15 -0.18 -9.05
C GLN A 78 0.64 1.03 -9.58
N ALA A 79 1.96 1.05 -9.37
CA ALA A 79 2.81 2.11 -9.88
C ALA A 79 2.73 2.23 -11.41
N LEU A 80 2.72 1.10 -12.13
CA LEU A 80 2.51 1.09 -13.58
C LEU A 80 1.12 1.60 -13.99
N ALA A 81 0.07 1.27 -13.24
CA ALA A 81 -1.28 1.79 -13.50
C ALA A 81 -1.34 3.32 -13.33
N ILE A 82 -0.65 3.88 -12.35
CA ILE A 82 -0.52 5.34 -12.17
C ILE A 82 0.19 5.96 -13.36
N LEU A 83 1.32 5.39 -13.80
CA LEU A 83 2.03 5.84 -15.01
C LEU A 83 1.18 5.74 -16.29
N GLN A 84 0.11 4.92 -16.27
CA GLN A 84 -0.86 4.77 -17.35
C GLN A 84 -2.13 5.61 -17.18
N GLY A 85 -2.20 6.46 -16.15
CA GLY A 85 -3.29 7.42 -15.94
C GLY A 85 -4.29 7.07 -14.84
N LEU A 86 -3.99 6.12 -13.94
CA LEU A 86 -4.77 5.96 -12.70
C LEU A 86 -4.55 7.20 -11.81
N PRO A 87 -5.58 7.99 -11.48
CA PRO A 87 -5.44 9.25 -10.74
C PRO A 87 -5.39 8.99 -9.23
N ALA A 88 -4.25 8.50 -8.73
CA ALA A 88 -4.03 8.30 -7.30
C ALA A 88 -3.55 9.60 -6.65
N ASP A 89 -4.15 9.97 -5.50
CA ASP A 89 -3.76 11.16 -4.74
C ASP A 89 -2.63 10.84 -3.75
N VAL A 90 -2.63 9.62 -3.22
CA VAL A 90 -1.59 9.12 -2.33
C VAL A 90 -1.21 7.70 -2.73
N VAL A 91 0.07 7.37 -2.59
CA VAL A 91 0.57 6.02 -2.76
C VAL A 91 1.10 5.50 -1.44
N THR A 92 0.77 4.25 -1.12
CA THR A 92 1.26 3.56 0.09
C THR A 92 1.78 2.21 -0.34
N TYR A 93 3.07 2.11 -0.62
CA TYR A 93 3.69 0.91 -1.19
C TYR A 93 4.59 0.22 -0.18
N ASN A 94 4.92 -1.03 -0.49
CA ASN A 94 5.79 -1.85 0.34
C ASN A 94 7.22 -1.89 -0.20
N GLN A 95 7.61 -0.98 -1.12
CA GLN A 95 8.98 -0.85 -1.61
C GLN A 95 9.27 0.56 -2.14
N VAL A 96 10.43 1.11 -1.78
CA VAL A 96 10.91 2.44 -2.17
C VAL A 96 10.95 2.61 -3.70
N THR A 97 11.39 1.58 -4.42
CA THR A 97 11.59 1.63 -5.89
C THR A 97 10.30 1.86 -6.66
N ASP A 98 9.16 1.40 -6.15
CA ASP A 98 7.85 1.58 -6.80
C ASP A 98 7.26 2.97 -6.52
N VAL A 99 7.72 3.66 -5.47
CA VAL A 99 7.41 5.09 -5.30
C VAL A 99 8.36 5.91 -6.18
N GLN A 100 9.65 5.58 -6.18
CA GLN A 100 10.67 6.28 -6.97
C GLN A 100 10.35 6.30 -8.48
N ILE A 101 9.78 5.24 -9.04
CA ILE A 101 9.44 5.20 -10.47
C ILE A 101 8.40 6.27 -10.86
N LEU A 102 7.55 6.70 -9.93
CA LEU A 102 6.57 7.77 -10.16
C LEU A 102 7.26 9.12 -10.36
N HIS A 103 8.39 9.35 -9.68
CA HIS A 103 9.25 10.48 -9.95
C HIS A 103 10.04 10.30 -11.25
N ASP A 104 10.76 9.18 -11.37
CA ASP A 104 11.74 8.98 -12.43
C ASP A 104 11.09 9.00 -13.81
N LYS A 105 9.97 8.30 -13.97
CA LYS A 105 9.27 8.12 -15.25
C LYS A 105 8.03 9.00 -15.39
N GLY A 106 7.29 9.19 -14.30
CA GLY A 106 6.01 9.91 -14.33
C GLY A 106 6.15 11.42 -14.13
N LYS A 107 7.22 11.87 -13.43
CA LYS A 107 7.35 13.24 -12.93
C LYS A 107 6.11 13.69 -12.13
N LEU A 108 5.48 12.74 -11.44
CA LEU A 108 4.25 12.95 -10.68
C LEU A 108 4.57 13.50 -9.28
N ILE A 109 5.48 12.83 -8.58
CA ILE A 109 5.97 13.24 -7.26
C ILE A 109 7.33 13.98 -7.38
N PRO A 110 7.70 14.85 -6.41
CA PRO A 110 8.99 15.54 -6.40
C PRO A 110 10.17 14.60 -6.16
N ALA A 111 11.39 15.06 -6.48
CA ALA A 111 12.61 14.26 -6.39
C ALA A 111 12.99 13.89 -4.95
N ASP A 112 12.67 14.77 -4.00
CA ASP A 112 12.93 14.63 -2.56
C ASP A 112 11.75 14.01 -1.80
N TRP A 113 10.86 13.29 -2.51
CA TRP A 113 9.65 12.70 -1.91
C TRP A 113 9.95 11.91 -0.64
N GLN A 114 11.07 11.17 -0.62
CA GLN A 114 11.44 10.29 0.48
C GLN A 114 11.75 11.06 1.77
N GLN A 115 12.16 12.33 1.66
CA GLN A 115 12.49 13.20 2.78
C GLN A 115 11.30 14.08 3.24
N ARG A 116 10.17 14.06 2.52
CA ARG A 116 9.00 14.89 2.85
C ARG A 116 8.29 14.46 4.14
N LEU A 117 8.42 13.20 4.52
CA LEU A 117 7.90 12.65 5.77
C LEU A 117 9.01 11.99 6.59
N PRO A 118 8.87 11.91 7.93
CA PRO A 118 9.84 11.24 8.79
C PRO A 118 10.13 9.80 8.37
N ASN A 119 11.28 9.27 8.82
CA ASN A 119 11.68 7.87 8.62
C ASN A 119 11.68 7.46 7.14
N ASN A 120 12.28 8.28 6.26
CA ASN A 120 12.33 8.03 4.82
C ASN A 120 10.94 7.84 4.18
N SER A 121 9.95 8.58 4.69
CA SER A 121 8.53 8.43 4.32
C SER A 121 8.00 7.02 4.55
N SER A 122 8.51 6.31 5.56
CA SER A 122 8.09 4.97 5.95
C SER A 122 7.45 5.01 7.34
N PRO A 123 6.11 5.10 7.45
CA PRO A 123 5.42 5.15 8.74
C PRO A 123 5.50 3.83 9.53
N TYR A 124 5.80 2.73 8.84
CA TYR A 124 6.03 1.42 9.43
C TYR A 124 7.04 0.64 8.58
N TYR A 125 7.61 -0.42 9.15
CA TYR A 125 8.56 -1.30 8.48
C TYR A 125 8.25 -2.75 8.86
N SER A 126 8.84 -3.69 8.15
CA SER A 126 8.77 -5.11 8.47
C SER A 126 10.07 -5.81 8.09
N THR A 127 10.07 -7.13 8.23
CA THR A 127 11.12 -8.05 7.76
C THR A 127 10.44 -9.24 7.09
N MET A 128 11.20 -10.17 6.53
CA MET A 128 10.62 -11.40 6.02
C MET A 128 10.37 -12.40 7.15
N ALA A 129 9.35 -13.23 6.99
CA ALA A 129 9.04 -14.26 7.96
C ALA A 129 8.43 -15.47 7.26
N TYR A 130 8.53 -16.60 7.91
CA TYR A 130 7.98 -17.86 7.47
C TYR A 130 6.71 -18.15 8.26
N LEU A 131 5.64 -18.49 7.56
CA LEU A 131 4.48 -19.14 8.12
C LEU A 131 4.56 -20.63 7.76
N VAL A 132 4.80 -21.47 8.76
CA VAL A 132 4.86 -22.93 8.60
C VAL A 132 3.64 -23.58 9.24
N ARG A 133 3.32 -24.80 8.81
CA ARG A 133 2.23 -25.60 9.39
C ARG A 133 2.53 -25.97 10.85
N LYS A 134 1.48 -26.24 11.62
CA LYS A 134 1.54 -26.64 13.04
C LYS A 134 2.65 -27.65 13.32
N GLY A 135 3.45 -27.36 14.34
CA GLY A 135 4.55 -28.22 14.79
C GLY A 135 5.78 -28.21 13.88
N ASN A 136 5.78 -27.40 12.81
CA ASN A 136 6.89 -27.28 11.86
C ASN A 136 7.43 -28.66 11.42
N PRO A 137 6.64 -29.46 10.68
CA PRO A 137 6.98 -30.87 10.38
C PRO A 137 8.26 -31.00 9.55
N LYS A 138 8.68 -29.93 8.88
CA LYS A 138 9.90 -29.86 8.07
C LYS A 138 11.07 -29.21 8.82
N ASN A 139 10.91 -28.86 10.10
CA ASN A 139 11.94 -28.20 10.91
C ASN A 139 12.60 -27.02 10.16
N ILE A 140 11.80 -26.18 9.51
CA ILE A 140 12.28 -25.03 8.75
C ILE A 140 12.61 -23.91 9.75
N THR A 141 13.86 -23.46 9.78
CA THR A 141 14.31 -22.40 10.71
C THR A 141 15.18 -21.34 10.04
N SER A 142 15.67 -21.64 8.83
CA SER A 142 16.66 -20.83 8.13
C SER A 142 16.39 -20.79 6.62
N TRP A 143 17.06 -19.88 5.91
CA TRP A 143 17.02 -19.82 4.45
C TRP A 143 17.60 -21.09 3.80
N GLN A 144 18.58 -21.72 4.44
CA GLN A 144 19.21 -22.95 3.96
C GLN A 144 18.21 -24.12 3.93
N ASP A 145 17.31 -24.19 4.92
CA ASP A 145 16.26 -25.22 4.98
C ASP A 145 15.31 -25.17 3.77
N LEU A 146 15.12 -23.97 3.20
CA LEU A 146 14.26 -23.77 2.03
C LEU A 146 14.86 -24.33 0.73
N THR A 147 16.14 -24.70 0.74
CA THR A 147 16.83 -25.30 -0.43
C THR A 147 16.79 -26.83 -0.45
N ARG A 148 16.25 -27.46 0.60
CA ARG A 148 16.12 -28.92 0.67
C ARG A 148 15.08 -29.43 -0.31
N GLU A 149 15.35 -30.58 -0.93
CA GLU A 149 14.48 -31.13 -2.00
C GLU A 149 13.06 -31.47 -1.52
N ASP A 150 12.93 -31.77 -0.22
CA ASP A 150 11.68 -32.17 0.43
C ASP A 150 10.80 -30.99 0.86
N VAL A 151 11.26 -29.75 0.65
CA VAL A 151 10.56 -28.51 1.02
C VAL A 151 9.98 -27.84 -0.20
N LYS A 152 8.72 -27.42 -0.10
CA LYS A 152 8.02 -26.60 -1.09
C LYS A 152 7.68 -25.23 -0.51
N VAL A 153 8.06 -24.20 -1.25
CA VAL A 153 7.99 -22.80 -0.80
C VAL A 153 6.89 -22.08 -1.57
N VAL A 154 6.16 -21.20 -0.89
CA VAL A 154 5.18 -20.30 -1.50
C VAL A 154 5.60 -18.87 -1.20
N PHE A 155 5.79 -18.06 -2.23
CA PHE A 155 5.92 -16.60 -2.15
C PHE A 155 5.56 -15.99 -3.52
N PRO A 156 5.13 -14.72 -3.59
CA PRO A 156 4.65 -14.13 -4.83
C PRO A 156 5.77 -13.79 -5.83
N ASN A 157 5.42 -13.63 -7.09
CA ASN A 157 6.33 -13.35 -8.19
C ASN A 157 7.10 -12.01 -7.99
N PRO A 158 8.45 -12.03 -7.95
CA PRO A 158 9.27 -10.82 -7.80
C PRO A 158 9.10 -9.81 -8.96
N LYS A 159 8.62 -10.25 -10.12
CA LYS A 159 8.36 -9.35 -11.26
C LYS A 159 7.19 -8.40 -10.99
N THR A 160 6.22 -8.81 -10.17
CA THR A 160 4.96 -8.07 -9.96
C THR A 160 4.71 -7.67 -8.51
N SER A 161 5.46 -8.21 -7.55
CA SER A 161 5.22 -8.02 -6.12
C SER A 161 6.48 -7.59 -5.36
N GLY A 162 6.36 -6.54 -4.54
CA GLY A 162 7.41 -6.13 -3.60
C GLY A 162 7.76 -7.22 -2.58
N ASN A 163 6.76 -7.98 -2.09
CA ASN A 163 7.00 -9.14 -1.22
C ASN A 163 7.92 -10.17 -1.88
N GLY A 164 7.72 -10.44 -3.18
CA GLY A 164 8.58 -11.36 -3.93
C GLY A 164 10.01 -10.84 -4.07
N ARG A 165 10.17 -9.52 -4.27
CA ARG A 165 11.51 -8.90 -4.34
C ARG A 165 12.23 -8.93 -3.00
N TYR A 166 11.55 -8.59 -1.90
CA TYR A 166 12.16 -8.67 -0.57
C TYR A 166 12.48 -10.11 -0.18
N THR A 167 11.62 -11.08 -0.51
CA THR A 167 11.95 -12.51 -0.34
C THR A 167 13.24 -12.88 -1.09
N TYR A 168 13.37 -12.44 -2.34
CA TYR A 168 14.57 -12.70 -3.14
C TYR A 168 15.81 -12.05 -2.54
N LEU A 169 15.72 -10.78 -2.12
CA LEU A 169 16.84 -10.03 -1.55
C LEU A 169 17.26 -10.57 -0.18
N ALA A 170 16.31 -10.94 0.68
CA ALA A 170 16.56 -11.56 1.97
C ALA A 170 17.28 -12.90 1.81
N ALA A 171 16.78 -13.76 0.92
CA ALA A 171 17.42 -15.03 0.59
C ALA A 171 18.84 -14.84 0.03
N TRP A 172 19.00 -13.89 -0.91
CA TRP A 172 20.30 -13.59 -1.50
C TRP A 172 21.30 -13.15 -0.43
N GLY A 173 20.94 -12.16 0.40
CA GLY A 173 21.82 -11.65 1.46
C GLY A 173 22.15 -12.72 2.51
N ALA A 174 21.20 -13.59 2.85
CA ALA A 174 21.42 -14.70 3.76
C ALA A 174 22.40 -15.74 3.18
N PHE A 175 22.24 -16.11 1.91
CA PHE A 175 23.15 -17.04 1.25
C PHE A 175 24.53 -16.44 1.01
N GLU A 176 24.61 -15.17 0.61
CA GLU A 176 25.88 -14.47 0.45
C GLU A 176 26.65 -14.41 1.77
N LYS A 177 25.98 -14.08 2.87
CA LYS A 177 26.58 -14.10 4.21
C LYS A 177 27.02 -15.49 4.64
N ALA A 178 26.31 -16.53 4.24
CA ALA A 178 26.62 -17.92 4.63
C ALA A 178 27.78 -18.53 3.81
N TYR A 179 27.87 -18.24 2.52
CA TYR A 179 28.83 -18.88 1.61
C TYR A 179 30.03 -18.00 1.24
N GLY A 180 29.90 -16.68 1.35
CA GLY A 180 31.00 -15.74 1.09
C GLY A 180 31.44 -15.63 -0.37
N ASN A 181 30.72 -16.23 -1.33
CA ASN A 181 30.97 -16.04 -2.76
C ASN A 181 29.70 -16.15 -3.61
N GLU A 182 29.72 -15.47 -4.74
CA GLU A 182 28.56 -15.32 -5.63
C GLU A 182 28.12 -16.64 -6.29
N ALA A 183 29.07 -17.52 -6.64
CA ALA A 183 28.75 -18.77 -7.32
C ALA A 183 27.88 -19.68 -6.44
N GLN A 184 28.26 -19.87 -5.17
CA GLN A 184 27.46 -20.65 -4.22
C GLN A 184 26.12 -19.98 -3.88
N THR A 185 26.08 -18.64 -3.76
CA THR A 185 24.84 -17.89 -3.58
C THR A 185 23.87 -18.14 -4.74
N ARG A 186 24.35 -18.07 -5.98
CA ARG A 186 23.52 -18.34 -7.18
C ARG A 186 23.01 -19.77 -7.20
N ASP A 187 23.83 -20.73 -6.79
CA ASP A 187 23.45 -22.13 -6.73
C ASP A 187 22.35 -22.38 -5.68
N ALA A 188 22.47 -21.78 -4.49
CA ALA A 188 21.45 -21.82 -3.45
C ALA A 188 20.15 -21.11 -3.86
N MET A 189 20.23 -19.94 -4.50
CA MET A 189 19.07 -19.25 -5.06
C MET A 189 18.38 -20.10 -6.14
N THR A 190 19.15 -20.80 -6.98
CA THR A 190 18.59 -21.71 -7.98
C THR A 190 17.81 -22.85 -7.32
N LYS A 191 18.34 -23.43 -6.24
CA LYS A 191 17.65 -24.48 -5.47
C LYS A 191 16.37 -23.94 -4.81
N LEU A 192 16.44 -22.77 -4.17
CA LEU A 192 15.28 -22.11 -3.59
C LEU A 192 14.18 -21.89 -4.63
N LEU A 193 14.52 -21.33 -5.80
CA LEU A 193 13.54 -21.05 -6.85
C LEU A 193 12.95 -22.32 -7.47
N LYS A 194 13.72 -23.41 -7.55
CA LYS A 194 13.20 -24.73 -7.96
C LYS A 194 12.22 -25.34 -6.95
N ASN A 195 12.31 -24.94 -5.68
CA ASN A 195 11.39 -25.37 -4.63
C ASN A 195 10.11 -24.55 -4.56
N VAL A 196 9.97 -23.48 -5.35
CA VAL A 196 8.75 -22.69 -5.38
C VAL A 196 7.61 -23.49 -6.02
N ALA A 197 6.52 -23.68 -5.28
CA ALA A 197 5.36 -24.43 -5.75
C ALA A 197 4.54 -23.64 -6.78
N VAL A 198 4.41 -22.33 -6.59
CA VAL A 198 3.63 -21.43 -7.45
C VAL A 198 4.12 -20.00 -7.32
N PHE A 199 4.16 -19.26 -8.43
CA PHE A 199 4.47 -17.83 -8.47
C PHE A 199 3.18 -17.01 -8.64
N ASP A 200 2.46 -16.79 -7.53
CA ASP A 200 1.27 -15.93 -7.52
C ASP A 200 1.62 -14.47 -7.83
N THR A 201 0.66 -13.69 -8.35
CA THR A 201 0.92 -12.31 -8.78
C THR A 201 1.24 -11.36 -7.62
N GLY A 202 0.71 -11.64 -6.42
CA GLY A 202 0.80 -10.78 -5.24
C GLY A 202 0.69 -11.59 -3.94
N GLY A 203 0.96 -10.93 -2.81
CA GLY A 203 1.01 -11.58 -1.50
C GLY A 203 -0.29 -12.28 -1.12
N ARG A 204 -1.46 -11.72 -1.48
CA ARG A 204 -2.76 -12.34 -1.17
C ARG A 204 -2.97 -13.63 -1.93
N GLY A 205 -2.57 -13.66 -3.21
CA GLY A 205 -2.60 -14.89 -4.00
C GLY A 205 -1.75 -15.99 -3.38
N ALA A 206 -0.54 -15.63 -2.90
CA ALA A 206 0.34 -16.56 -2.21
C ALA A 206 -0.28 -17.09 -0.91
N THR A 207 -0.95 -16.22 -0.13
CA THR A 207 -1.71 -16.62 1.06
C THR A 207 -2.83 -17.61 0.71
N THR A 208 -3.66 -17.31 -0.29
CA THR A 208 -4.72 -18.23 -0.75
C THR A 208 -4.15 -19.57 -1.22
N SER A 209 -3.04 -19.57 -1.95
CA SER A 209 -2.36 -20.80 -2.39
C SER A 209 -1.88 -21.65 -1.20
N PHE A 210 -1.31 -21.04 -0.17
CA PHE A 210 -0.79 -21.75 1.00
C PHE A 210 -1.89 -22.24 1.95
N ILE A 211 -2.83 -21.35 2.29
CA ILE A 211 -3.87 -21.58 3.29
C ILE A 211 -5.05 -22.35 2.72
N GLU A 212 -5.69 -21.80 1.68
CA GLU A 212 -6.95 -22.35 1.16
C GLU A 212 -6.72 -23.55 0.24
N ARG A 213 -5.65 -23.52 -0.57
CA ARG A 213 -5.32 -24.60 -1.52
C ARG A 213 -4.34 -25.63 -0.94
N GLY A 214 -3.80 -25.38 0.25
CA GLY A 214 -2.88 -26.31 0.93
C GLY A 214 -1.56 -26.55 0.19
N LEU A 215 -1.12 -25.63 -0.66
CA LEU A 215 0.13 -25.77 -1.41
C LEU A 215 1.33 -25.40 -0.54
N GLY A 216 2.44 -26.13 -0.70
CA GLY A 216 3.69 -25.83 -0.02
C GLY A 216 3.75 -26.23 1.45
N ASP A 217 4.97 -26.23 2.00
CA ASP A 217 5.28 -26.49 3.40
C ASP A 217 5.46 -25.19 4.20
N VAL A 218 5.82 -24.10 3.50
CA VAL A 218 6.11 -22.78 4.07
C VAL A 218 5.65 -21.66 3.14
N LEU A 219 4.97 -20.66 3.71
CA LEU A 219 4.71 -19.37 3.08
C LEU A 219 5.75 -18.36 3.57
N ILE A 220 6.36 -17.63 2.65
CA ILE A 220 7.23 -16.50 2.96
C ILE A 220 6.46 -15.21 2.67
N SER A 221 6.37 -14.35 3.68
CA SER A 221 5.73 -13.05 3.57
C SER A 221 6.37 -12.07 4.56
N PHE A 222 5.88 -10.84 4.60
CA PHE A 222 6.30 -9.89 5.64
C PHE A 222 5.88 -10.38 7.03
N GLU A 223 6.67 -10.10 8.05
CA GLU A 223 6.40 -10.47 9.44
C GLU A 223 5.01 -9.98 9.90
N SER A 224 4.65 -8.74 9.55
CA SER A 224 3.33 -8.20 9.87
C SER A 224 2.21 -9.02 9.23
N GLU A 225 2.42 -9.49 8.01
CA GLU A 225 1.43 -10.25 7.25
C GLU A 225 1.27 -11.68 7.76
N VAL A 226 2.36 -12.39 8.05
CA VAL A 226 2.25 -13.77 8.58
C VAL A 226 1.55 -13.78 9.94
N ASN A 227 1.71 -12.73 10.75
CA ASN A 227 0.98 -12.57 12.00
C ASN A 227 -0.51 -12.30 11.77
N ASN A 228 -0.86 -11.44 10.81
CA ASN A 228 -2.27 -11.21 10.44
C ASN A 228 -2.94 -12.48 9.92
N ILE A 229 -2.27 -13.23 9.04
CA ILE A 229 -2.77 -14.51 8.50
C ILE A 229 -2.99 -15.49 9.66
N ARG A 230 -2.03 -15.61 10.57
CA ARG A 230 -2.15 -16.49 11.73
C ARG A 230 -3.36 -16.14 12.61
N GLN A 231 -3.60 -14.85 12.87
CA GLN A 231 -4.78 -14.38 13.63
C GLN A 231 -6.10 -14.68 12.90
N GLN A 232 -6.12 -14.55 11.57
CA GLN A 232 -7.33 -14.72 10.78
C GLN A 232 -7.71 -16.20 10.55
N TYR A 233 -6.72 -17.07 10.32
CA TYR A 233 -6.95 -18.43 9.82
C TYR A 233 -6.68 -19.54 10.84
N GLY A 234 -6.17 -19.22 12.04
CA GLY A 234 -6.02 -20.17 13.13
C GLY A 234 -4.66 -20.08 13.80
N GLU A 235 -4.60 -19.49 15.00
CA GLU A 235 -3.33 -19.26 15.70
C GLU A 235 -2.58 -20.55 16.08
N ASP A 236 -3.31 -21.64 16.27
CA ASP A 236 -2.79 -22.95 16.67
C ASP A 236 -2.47 -23.87 15.50
N ASP A 237 -2.81 -23.47 14.27
CA ASP A 237 -2.60 -24.25 13.05
C ASP A 237 -1.31 -23.85 12.31
N TYR A 238 -0.72 -22.73 12.69
CA TYR A 238 0.48 -22.18 12.09
C TYR A 238 1.49 -21.70 13.11
N GLN A 239 2.76 -21.78 12.74
CA GLN A 239 3.88 -21.23 13.49
C GLN A 239 4.57 -20.15 12.64
N VAL A 240 4.84 -19.00 13.27
CA VAL A 240 5.63 -17.93 12.67
C VAL A 240 7.09 -18.13 13.04
N ILE A 241 7.99 -18.01 12.06
CA ILE A 241 9.43 -18.13 12.23
C ILE A 241 10.10 -16.95 11.54
N VAL A 242 10.85 -16.16 12.30
CA VAL A 242 11.68 -15.08 11.76
C VAL A 242 13.10 -15.63 11.58
N PRO A 243 13.66 -15.62 10.37
CA PRO A 243 15.00 -16.16 10.13
C PRO A 243 16.08 -15.30 10.82
N PRO A 244 17.23 -15.89 11.18
CA PRO A 244 18.29 -15.18 11.92
C PRO A 244 19.04 -14.14 11.08
N VAL A 245 18.97 -14.22 9.75
CA VAL A 245 19.54 -13.26 8.81
C VAL A 245 18.42 -12.83 7.87
N ASP A 246 18.19 -11.53 7.78
CA ASP A 246 17.08 -10.99 7.02
C ASP A 246 17.34 -9.54 6.57
N ILE A 247 16.34 -8.93 5.94
CA ILE A 247 16.38 -7.60 5.35
C ILE A 247 15.34 -6.66 5.99
N LEU A 248 15.71 -5.40 6.17
CA LEU A 248 14.76 -4.35 6.49
C LEU A 248 13.87 -4.06 5.28
N ALA A 249 12.56 -4.18 5.45
CA ALA A 249 11.57 -3.77 4.46
C ALA A 249 10.88 -2.48 4.90
N GLU A 250 11.17 -1.38 4.22
CA GLU A 250 10.50 -0.08 4.40
C GLU A 250 9.22 -0.01 3.54
N PHE A 251 8.13 0.42 4.15
CA PHE A 251 6.80 0.51 3.55
C PHE A 251 6.48 1.98 3.28
N SER A 252 7.10 2.49 2.22
CA SER A 252 7.10 3.90 1.89
C SER A 252 5.77 4.40 1.36
N CYS A 253 5.38 5.60 1.79
CA CYS A 253 4.32 6.38 1.19
C CYS A 253 4.87 7.53 0.35
N GLY A 254 4.09 7.96 -0.62
CA GLY A 254 4.35 9.11 -1.47
C GLY A 254 3.08 9.91 -1.67
N MET A 255 3.23 11.22 -1.79
CA MET A 255 2.15 12.16 -2.08
C MET A 255 2.63 13.12 -3.17
N ASP A 256 1.71 13.63 -3.97
CA ASP A 256 1.95 14.81 -4.80
C ASP A 256 2.12 16.06 -3.89
#